data_AF-A0A1F9R613-F1
#
_entry.id   AF-A0A1F9R613-F1
#
_cell.length_a   1.000
_cell.length_b   1.000
_cell.length_c   1.000
_cell.angle_alpha   90.00
_cell.angle_beta   90.00
_cell.angle_gamma   90.00
#
_symmetry.space_group_name_H-M   'P 1'
#
loop_
_entity.id
_entity.type
_entity.pdbx_description
1 polymer ?
#
loop_
_entity_poly.entity_id
_entity_poly.type
_entity_poly.pdbx_seq_one_letter_code
_entity_poly.pdbx_strand_id
1 'polypeptide(L)'
;MPTIADWLRASWRDFIRRWTVLMAAAGLTAAATLLAVFLPLLAAGLAALAGADSFTAFGLGGCAALVLALWFSTWAQAAVLRACLFEESVVEVLSRSWDMTAGFAWALTLFLVAAGGGFFLLLLPGLFLSVLLFFGPVYQMSGEAEGVRAMELSWARVRPRFAAVGLRLFVGLSVTWLPGAIPYVGWILAPFWAPFGIVATARLARDLREASPDAAPARLAPLFAVLGLVFTLGAALSGRSALRAYAAGREAILSGRLNAEGLDEETGQAMIAVLSGRASEAQRRQALAFALSKSRQTFQAPLSSSTLSAPGP
;
A
#
# COMPACT_ATOMS: atom_id res chain seq x y z
N MET A 1 -21.42 24.75 -1.51
CA MET A 1 -20.85 23.63 -2.31
C MET A 1 -21.83 23.27 -3.42
N PRO A 2 -21.34 22.95 -4.63
CA PRO A 2 -22.19 22.58 -5.77
C PRO A 2 -22.97 21.28 -5.49
N THR A 3 -24.03 21.02 -6.26
CA THR A 3 -24.73 19.72 -6.18
C THR A 3 -23.79 18.57 -6.59
N ILE A 4 -24.12 17.33 -6.21
CA ILE A 4 -23.30 16.16 -6.58
C ILE A 4 -23.26 16.00 -8.11
N ALA A 5 -24.38 16.21 -8.79
CA ALA A 5 -24.45 16.11 -10.24
C ALA A 5 -23.57 17.16 -10.94
N ASP A 6 -23.61 18.41 -10.46
CA ASP A 6 -22.78 19.48 -11.04
C ASP A 6 -21.29 19.25 -10.76
N TRP A 7 -20.96 18.80 -9.55
CA TRP A 7 -19.60 18.41 -9.19
C TRP A 7 -19.08 17.29 -10.10
N LEU A 8 -19.84 16.19 -10.28
CA LEU A 8 -19.45 15.08 -11.16
C LEU A 8 -19.30 15.50 -12.63
N ARG A 9 -20.25 16.28 -13.17
CA ARG A 9 -20.16 16.79 -14.55
C ARG A 9 -18.90 17.63 -14.75
N ALA A 10 -18.55 18.44 -13.75
CA ALA A 10 -17.41 19.30 -13.84
C ALA A 10 -16.08 18.52 -13.65
N SER A 11 -16.04 17.54 -12.76
CA SER A 11 -14.93 16.58 -12.65
C SER A 11 -14.73 15.78 -13.95
N TRP A 12 -15.80 15.35 -14.60
CA TRP A 12 -15.74 14.65 -15.89
C TRP A 12 -15.16 15.55 -16.99
N ARG A 13 -15.55 16.83 -17.02
CA ARG A 13 -15.00 17.81 -17.95
C ARG A 13 -13.51 18.04 -17.72
N ASP A 14 -13.08 18.16 -16.46
CA ASP A 14 -11.66 18.30 -16.12
C ASP A 14 -10.86 17.05 -16.52
N PHE A 15 -11.44 15.87 -16.33
CA PHE A 15 -10.84 14.59 -16.70
C PHE A 15 -10.63 14.48 -18.21
N ILE A 16 -11.65 14.75 -19.03
CA ILE A 16 -11.51 14.76 -20.49
C ILE A 16 -10.46 15.78 -20.93
N ARG A 17 -10.49 17.00 -20.37
CA ARG A 17 -9.54 18.06 -20.72
C ARG A 17 -8.09 17.66 -20.44
N ARG A 18 -7.85 16.92 -19.36
CA ARG A 18 -6.51 16.54 -18.88
C ARG A 18 -6.10 15.13 -19.28
N TRP A 19 -6.94 14.40 -20.01
CA TRP A 19 -6.78 12.97 -20.28
C TRP A 19 -5.38 12.63 -20.80
N THR A 20 -4.91 13.34 -21.83
CA THR A 20 -3.62 13.05 -22.47
C THR A 20 -2.45 13.16 -21.49
N VAL A 21 -2.41 14.23 -20.68
CA VAL A 21 -1.34 14.45 -19.69
C VAL A 21 -1.43 13.42 -18.57
N LEU A 22 -2.64 13.10 -18.10
CA LEU A 22 -2.88 12.08 -17.07
C LEU A 22 -2.43 10.70 -17.52
N MET A 23 -2.80 10.28 -18.74
CA MET A 23 -2.42 8.99 -19.29
C MET A 23 -0.92 8.89 -19.54
N ALA A 24 -0.30 9.96 -20.05
CA ALA A 24 1.14 9.99 -20.26
C ALA A 24 1.91 9.92 -18.93
N ALA A 25 1.53 10.72 -17.93
CA ALA A 25 2.16 10.71 -16.61
C ALA A 25 1.95 9.35 -15.92
N ALA A 26 0.74 8.81 -15.92
CA ALA A 26 0.43 7.51 -15.33
C ALA A 26 1.19 6.38 -16.04
N GLY A 27 1.21 6.36 -17.37
CA GLY A 27 1.89 5.34 -18.15
C GLY A 27 3.41 5.34 -17.96
N LEU A 28 4.06 6.51 -18.02
CA LEU A 28 5.51 6.64 -17.84
C LEU A 28 5.93 6.26 -16.42
N THR A 29 5.20 6.71 -15.40
CA THR A 29 5.52 6.38 -14.01
C THR A 29 5.19 4.94 -13.63
N ALA A 30 4.14 4.35 -14.21
CA ALA A 30 3.85 2.92 -14.07
C ALA A 30 4.95 2.07 -14.71
N ALA A 31 5.41 2.42 -15.92
CA ALA A 31 6.55 1.74 -16.55
C ALA A 31 7.81 1.84 -15.70
N ALA A 32 8.11 3.02 -15.15
CA ALA A 32 9.24 3.20 -14.23
C ALA A 32 9.09 2.33 -12.97
N THR A 33 7.89 2.27 -12.37
CA THR A 33 7.60 1.41 -11.21
C THR A 33 7.83 -0.07 -11.53
N LEU A 34 7.36 -0.54 -12.69
CA LEU A 34 7.58 -1.92 -13.13
C LEU A 34 9.07 -2.21 -13.29
N LEU A 35 9.82 -1.34 -13.98
CA LEU A 35 11.27 -1.50 -14.13
C LEU A 35 11.99 -1.53 -12.78
N ALA A 36 11.56 -0.68 -11.84
CA ALA A 36 12.11 -0.59 -10.50
C ALA A 36 11.92 -1.90 -9.68
N VAL A 37 10.86 -2.66 -9.98
CA VAL A 37 10.62 -4.00 -9.41
C VAL A 37 11.45 -5.07 -10.13
N PHE A 38 11.42 -5.07 -11.47
CA PHE A 38 11.99 -6.16 -12.26
C PHE A 38 13.52 -6.14 -12.28
N LEU A 39 14.17 -4.97 -12.33
CA LEU A 39 15.62 -4.89 -12.45
C LEU A 39 16.38 -5.49 -11.26
N PRO A 40 16.02 -5.22 -9.98
CA PRO A 40 16.69 -5.86 -8.85
C PRO A 40 16.48 -7.37 -8.80
N LEU A 41 15.29 -7.86 -9.19
CA LEU A 41 15.01 -9.29 -9.23
C LEU A 41 15.77 -10.00 -10.37
N LEU A 42 15.89 -9.35 -11.53
CA LEU A 42 16.71 -9.84 -12.63
C LEU A 42 18.18 -9.91 -12.22
N ALA A 43 18.69 -8.86 -11.58
CA ALA A 43 20.06 -8.83 -11.05
C ALA A 43 20.30 -9.94 -10.02
N ALA A 44 19.34 -10.18 -9.12
CA ALA A 44 19.41 -11.30 -8.18
C ALA A 44 19.43 -12.67 -8.88
N GLY A 45 18.62 -12.85 -9.92
CA GLY A 45 18.64 -14.07 -10.75
C GLY A 45 19.99 -14.29 -11.43
N LEU A 46 20.57 -13.24 -12.02
CA LEU A 46 21.90 -13.32 -12.63
C LEU A 46 23.01 -13.60 -11.61
N ALA A 47 22.95 -12.99 -10.42
CA ALA A 47 23.91 -13.24 -9.35
C ALA A 47 23.83 -14.71 -8.87
N ALA A 48 22.61 -15.24 -8.71
CA ALA A 48 22.41 -16.65 -8.35
C ALA A 48 22.96 -17.59 -9.43
N LEU A 49 22.76 -17.28 -10.72
CA LEU A 49 23.34 -18.04 -11.84
C LEU A 49 24.88 -17.97 -11.86
N ALA A 50 25.47 -16.87 -11.41
CA ALA A 50 26.91 -16.70 -11.27
C ALA A 50 27.50 -17.38 -10.02
N GLY A 51 26.68 -18.14 -9.26
CA GLY A 51 27.13 -18.90 -8.10
C GLY A 51 26.97 -18.19 -6.76
N ALA A 52 26.31 -17.03 -6.71
CA ALA A 52 25.92 -16.43 -5.44
C ALA A 52 24.89 -17.32 -4.73
N ASP A 53 24.92 -17.32 -3.39
CA ASP A 53 23.89 -17.96 -2.58
C ASP A 53 22.50 -17.41 -2.97
N SER A 54 21.64 -18.29 -3.51
CA SER A 54 20.35 -17.89 -4.09
C SER A 54 19.47 -17.21 -3.05
N PHE A 55 19.52 -17.68 -1.80
CA PHE A 55 18.75 -17.09 -0.71
C PHE A 55 19.17 -15.63 -0.47
N THR A 56 20.47 -15.38 -0.35
CA THR A 56 21.01 -14.03 -0.15
C THR A 56 20.74 -13.13 -1.36
N ALA A 57 20.93 -13.65 -2.58
CA ALA A 57 20.70 -12.90 -3.81
C ALA A 57 19.24 -12.44 -3.95
N PHE A 58 18.27 -13.36 -3.84
CA PHE A 58 16.85 -13.03 -3.93
C PHE A 58 16.33 -12.27 -2.71
N GLY A 59 16.90 -12.50 -1.52
CA GLY A 59 16.58 -11.72 -0.32
C GLY A 59 16.93 -10.24 -0.50
N LEU A 60 18.17 -9.95 -0.91
CA LEU A 60 18.61 -8.57 -1.16
C LEU A 60 17.89 -7.95 -2.37
N GLY A 61 17.75 -8.70 -3.47
CA GLY A 61 17.03 -8.26 -4.66
C GLY A 61 15.57 -7.94 -4.37
N GLY A 62 14.89 -8.78 -3.57
CA GLY A 62 13.51 -8.58 -3.15
C GLY A 62 13.33 -7.35 -2.26
N CYS A 63 14.24 -7.14 -1.29
CA CYS A 63 14.24 -5.93 -0.47
C CYS A 63 14.45 -4.66 -1.31
N ALA A 64 15.41 -4.66 -2.22
CA ALA A 64 15.67 -3.54 -3.12
C ALA A 64 14.47 -3.27 -4.05
N ALA A 65 13.89 -4.33 -4.65
CA ALA A 65 12.70 -4.23 -5.48
C ALA A 65 11.53 -3.63 -4.70
N LEU A 66 11.29 -4.05 -3.46
CA LEU A 66 10.21 -3.51 -2.63
C LEU A 66 10.41 -2.02 -2.34
N VAL A 67 11.60 -1.60 -1.90
CA VAL A 67 11.90 -0.20 -1.59
C VAL A 67 11.72 0.68 -2.83
N LEU A 68 12.28 0.24 -3.97
CA LEU A 68 12.16 0.97 -5.23
C LEU A 68 10.72 1.00 -5.74
N ALA A 69 9.99 -0.10 -5.66
CA ALA A 69 8.58 -0.16 -6.04
C ALA A 69 7.73 0.83 -5.25
N LEU A 70 7.92 0.88 -3.92
CA LEU A 70 7.20 1.82 -3.05
C LEU A 70 7.55 3.28 -3.40
N TRP A 71 8.83 3.58 -3.65
CA TRP A 71 9.25 4.93 -4.03
C TRP A 71 8.67 5.37 -5.37
N PHE A 72 8.84 4.56 -6.42
CA PHE A 72 8.34 4.88 -7.76
C PHE A 72 6.81 4.87 -7.84
N SER A 73 6.13 4.00 -7.08
CA SER A 73 4.66 4.04 -6.95
C SER A 73 4.19 5.33 -6.28
N THR A 74 4.93 5.81 -5.28
CA THR A 74 4.62 7.08 -4.60
C THR A 74 4.84 8.27 -5.54
N TRP A 75 5.93 8.26 -6.32
CA TRP A 75 6.16 9.24 -7.38
C TRP A 75 5.06 9.21 -8.46
N ALA A 76 4.60 8.03 -8.87
CA ALA A 76 3.50 7.87 -9.82
C ALA A 76 2.21 8.56 -9.32
N GLN A 77 1.85 8.32 -8.06
CA GLN A 77 0.69 8.97 -7.42
C GLN A 77 0.87 10.49 -7.33
N ALA A 78 2.07 10.96 -6.97
CA ALA A 78 2.39 12.38 -6.92
C ALA A 78 2.29 13.04 -8.31
N ALA A 79 2.81 12.40 -9.36
CA ALA A 79 2.76 12.89 -10.73
C ALA A 79 1.32 13.00 -11.24
N VAL A 80 0.50 11.98 -11.05
CA VAL A 80 -0.91 12.00 -11.47
C VAL A 80 -1.70 13.07 -10.70
N LEU A 81 -1.49 13.17 -9.38
CA LEU A 81 -2.12 14.21 -8.58
C LEU A 81 -1.68 15.62 -9.01
N ARG A 82 -0.40 15.82 -9.33
CA ARG A 82 0.12 17.08 -9.86
C ARG A 82 -0.53 17.45 -11.19
N ALA A 83 -0.65 16.50 -12.11
CA ALA A 83 -1.36 16.68 -13.37
C ALA A 83 -2.86 17.02 -13.19
N CYS A 84 -3.47 16.65 -12.06
CA CYS A 84 -4.82 17.09 -11.70
C CYS A 84 -4.87 18.52 -11.14
N LEU A 85 -3.83 18.96 -10.44
CA LEU A 85 -3.79 20.25 -9.74
C LEU A 85 -3.34 21.41 -10.65
N PHE A 86 -2.40 21.16 -11.56
CA PHE A 86 -1.75 22.19 -12.37
C PHE A 86 -1.91 21.92 -13.87
N GLU A 87 -1.95 22.97 -14.68
CA GLU A 87 -1.97 22.86 -16.15
C GLU A 87 -0.54 22.95 -16.67
N GLU A 88 0.17 21.83 -16.58
CA GLU A 88 1.58 21.71 -16.91
C GLU A 88 1.79 20.66 -18.01
N SER A 89 2.89 20.75 -18.73
CA SER A 89 3.32 19.72 -19.67
C SER A 89 3.70 18.43 -18.93
N VAL A 90 3.70 17.28 -19.63
CA VAL A 90 4.08 15.98 -19.03
C VAL A 90 5.47 16.03 -18.41
N VAL A 91 6.43 16.71 -19.06
CA VAL A 91 7.81 16.84 -18.57
C VAL A 91 7.87 17.62 -17.25
N GLU A 92 7.16 18.75 -17.17
CA GLU A 92 7.08 19.56 -15.95
C GLU A 92 6.36 18.82 -14.82
N VAL A 93 5.30 18.09 -15.14
CA VAL A 93 4.58 17.25 -14.17
C VAL A 93 5.55 16.22 -13.57
N LEU A 94 6.30 15.50 -14.40
CA LEU A 94 7.20 14.44 -13.95
C LEU A 94 8.39 14.99 -13.13
N SER A 95 9.02 16.07 -13.60
CA SER A 95 10.17 16.66 -12.91
C SER A 95 9.77 17.28 -11.57
N ARG A 96 8.74 18.12 -11.55
CA ARG A 96 8.33 18.78 -10.30
C ARG A 96 7.68 17.82 -9.32
N SER A 97 6.99 16.77 -9.79
CA SER A 97 6.48 15.74 -8.88
C SER A 97 7.60 14.90 -8.25
N TRP A 98 8.72 14.70 -8.94
CA TRP A 98 9.90 14.05 -8.37
C TRP A 98 10.42 14.81 -7.14
N ASP A 99 10.60 16.12 -7.27
CA ASP A 99 11.07 17.00 -6.18
C ASP A 99 10.12 16.99 -4.98
N MET A 100 8.81 16.81 -5.23
CA MET A 100 7.79 16.77 -4.19
C MET A 100 7.52 15.36 -3.63
N THR A 101 8.13 14.31 -4.20
CA THR A 101 7.79 12.91 -3.88
C THR A 101 8.06 12.59 -2.41
N ALA A 102 9.16 13.09 -1.83
CA ALA A 102 9.47 12.86 -0.42
C ALA A 102 8.41 13.47 0.51
N GLY A 103 8.03 14.73 0.26
CA GLY A 103 6.98 15.41 1.03
C GLY A 103 5.62 14.74 0.87
N PHE A 104 5.29 14.30 -0.35
CA PHE A 104 4.08 13.54 -0.62
C PHE A 104 4.08 12.18 0.08
N ALA A 105 5.18 11.44 0.03
CA ALA A 105 5.36 10.16 0.72
C ALA A 105 5.15 10.30 2.23
N TRP A 106 5.67 11.39 2.81
CA TRP A 106 5.48 11.70 4.22
C TRP A 106 4.01 11.97 4.55
N ALA A 107 3.33 12.83 3.78
CA ALA A 107 1.91 13.12 3.97
C ALA A 107 1.04 11.86 3.79
N LEU A 108 1.36 11.03 2.80
CA LEU A 108 0.67 9.75 2.56
C LEU A 108 0.89 8.77 3.72
N THR A 109 2.11 8.71 4.27
CA THR A 109 2.42 7.88 5.45
C THR A 109 1.62 8.32 6.66
N LEU A 110 1.55 9.63 6.94
CA LEU A 110 0.73 10.18 8.03
C LEU A 110 -0.75 9.79 7.86
N PHE A 111 -1.28 9.94 6.64
CA PHE A 111 -2.64 9.53 6.31
C PHE A 111 -2.86 8.03 6.56
N LEU A 112 -1.99 7.16 6.03
CA LEU A 112 -2.11 5.70 6.17
C LEU A 112 -1.96 5.25 7.62
N VAL A 113 -1.06 5.86 8.40
CA VAL A 113 -0.91 5.57 9.83
C VAL A 113 -2.17 5.95 10.60
N ALA A 114 -2.78 7.11 10.31
CA ALA A 114 -4.00 7.53 10.98
C ALA A 114 -5.22 6.69 10.55
N ALA A 115 -5.42 6.48 9.25
CA ALA A 115 -6.52 5.67 8.72
C ALA A 115 -6.38 4.20 9.13
N GLY A 116 -5.21 3.60 8.89
CA GLY A 116 -4.89 2.22 9.23
C GLY A 116 -4.91 1.96 10.73
N GLY A 117 -4.34 2.86 11.53
CA GLY A 117 -4.46 2.80 13.00
C GLY A 117 -5.91 2.91 13.47
N GLY A 118 -6.71 3.77 12.83
CA GLY A 118 -8.15 3.84 13.05
C GLY A 118 -8.85 2.52 12.78
N PHE A 119 -8.60 1.89 11.63
CA PHE A 119 -9.18 0.59 11.26
C PHE A 119 -8.72 -0.55 12.17
N PHE A 120 -7.48 -0.49 12.67
CA PHE A 120 -6.97 -1.47 13.63
C PHE A 120 -7.72 -1.41 14.97
N LEU A 121 -8.12 -0.21 15.42
CA LEU A 121 -8.94 -0.06 16.60
C LEU A 121 -10.38 -0.52 16.33
N LEU A 122 -11.05 0.08 15.34
CA LEU A 122 -12.44 -0.20 14.96
C LEU A 122 -12.73 0.29 13.52
N LEU A 123 -13.69 -0.35 12.85
CA LEU A 123 -14.08 0.01 11.48
C LEU A 123 -14.54 1.47 11.34
N LEU A 124 -15.40 1.94 12.27
CA LEU A 124 -15.98 3.29 12.22
C LEU A 124 -14.91 4.38 12.37
N PRO A 125 -14.07 4.41 13.42
CA PRO A 125 -12.94 5.35 13.53
C PRO A 125 -12.04 5.39 12.31
N GLY A 126 -11.71 4.23 11.72
CA GLY A 126 -10.93 4.17 10.47
C GLY A 126 -11.60 4.92 9.31
N LEU A 127 -12.90 4.74 9.12
CA LEU A 127 -13.67 5.47 8.10
C LEU A 127 -13.71 6.98 8.38
N PHE A 128 -13.94 7.38 9.63
CA PHE A 128 -13.96 8.80 10.03
C PHE A 128 -12.62 9.48 9.76
N LEU A 129 -11.51 8.87 10.19
CA LEU A 129 -10.17 9.42 9.96
C LEU A 129 -9.81 9.44 8.47
N SER A 130 -10.21 8.41 7.73
CA SER A 130 -10.00 8.35 6.28
C SER A 130 -10.64 9.54 5.57
N VAL A 131 -11.90 9.89 5.90
CA VAL A 131 -12.58 11.04 5.29
C VAL A 131 -11.98 12.37 5.76
N LEU A 132 -11.68 12.52 7.05
CA LEU A 132 -11.18 13.78 7.62
C LEU A 132 -9.78 14.15 7.11
N LEU A 133 -8.92 13.15 6.89
CA LEU A 133 -7.53 13.35 6.52
C LEU A 133 -7.25 13.10 5.02
N PHE A 134 -8.26 12.71 4.26
CA PHE A 134 -8.15 12.31 2.84
C PHE A 134 -7.38 13.32 1.97
N PHE A 135 -7.59 14.62 2.20
CA PHE A 135 -7.01 15.68 1.37
C PHE A 135 -5.64 16.15 1.82
N GLY A 136 -5.10 15.60 2.91
CA GLY A 136 -3.77 15.96 3.39
C GLY A 136 -2.69 15.85 2.31
N PRO A 137 -2.57 14.72 1.57
CA PRO A 137 -1.64 14.61 0.46
C PRO A 137 -1.90 15.59 -0.70
N VAL A 138 -3.17 15.99 -0.91
CA VAL A 138 -3.53 17.02 -1.91
C VAL A 138 -3.03 18.39 -1.50
N TYR A 139 -3.20 18.77 -0.22
CA TYR A 139 -2.70 20.05 0.28
C TYR A 139 -1.17 20.13 0.27
N GLN A 140 -0.49 19.02 0.61
CA GLN A 140 0.96 18.86 0.43
C GLN A 140 1.37 19.11 -1.03
N MET A 141 0.72 18.44 -1.99
CA MET A 141 1.07 18.58 -3.41
C MET A 141 0.76 19.96 -3.98
N SER A 142 -0.21 20.66 -3.41
CA SER A 142 -0.54 22.02 -3.83
C SER A 142 0.41 23.08 -3.26
N GLY A 143 1.30 22.71 -2.33
CA GLY A 143 2.20 23.64 -1.64
C GLY A 143 1.52 24.50 -0.57
N GLU A 144 0.28 24.18 -0.19
CA GLU A 144 -0.49 24.99 0.75
C GLU A 144 -0.10 24.75 2.22
N ALA A 145 0.28 23.51 2.54
CA ALA A 145 0.74 23.12 3.86
C ALA A 145 1.61 21.86 3.75
N GLU A 146 2.50 21.66 4.71
CA GLU A 146 3.44 20.54 4.69
C GLU A 146 3.25 19.57 5.87
N GLY A 147 3.49 18.28 5.64
CA GLY A 147 3.48 17.21 6.62
C GLY A 147 2.21 17.18 7.47
N VAL A 148 2.39 17.28 8.79
CA VAL A 148 1.28 17.28 9.76
C VAL A 148 0.33 18.46 9.53
N ARG A 149 0.85 19.64 9.16
CA ARG A 149 0.02 20.82 8.93
C ARG A 149 -0.95 20.61 7.75
N ALA A 150 -0.55 19.81 6.75
CA ALA A 150 -1.43 19.43 5.64
C ALA A 150 -2.61 18.55 6.12
N MET A 151 -2.35 17.63 7.06
CA MET A 151 -3.38 16.82 7.71
C MET A 151 -4.33 17.68 8.56
N GLU A 152 -3.78 18.61 9.33
CA GLU A 152 -4.53 19.54 10.16
C GLU A 152 -5.44 20.46 9.33
N LEU A 153 -4.96 20.90 8.17
CA LEU A 153 -5.74 21.68 7.21
C LEU A 153 -6.87 20.86 6.59
N SER A 154 -6.61 19.59 6.23
CA SER A 154 -7.64 18.66 5.78
C SER A 154 -8.73 18.49 6.83
N TRP A 155 -8.33 18.23 8.07
CA TRP A 155 -9.28 18.10 9.18
C TRP A 155 -10.15 19.36 9.33
N ALA A 156 -9.52 20.54 9.35
CA ALA A 156 -10.22 21.82 9.56
C ALA A 156 -11.25 22.10 8.45
N ARG A 157 -10.93 21.78 7.18
CA ARG A 157 -11.82 22.01 6.05
C ARG A 157 -12.92 20.96 5.91
N VAL A 158 -12.63 19.70 6.24
CA VAL A 158 -13.57 18.59 6.09
C VAL A 158 -14.54 18.50 7.26
N ARG A 159 -14.09 18.69 8.51
CA ARG A 159 -14.90 18.48 9.72
C ARG A 159 -16.27 19.19 9.67
N PRO A 160 -16.39 20.49 9.33
CA PRO A 160 -17.69 21.17 9.30
C PRO A 160 -18.65 20.64 8.23
N ARG A 161 -18.15 19.87 7.26
CA ARG A 161 -18.89 19.39 6.09
C ARG A 161 -18.73 17.88 5.89
N PHE A 162 -18.43 17.16 6.97
CA PHE A 162 -18.00 15.76 6.94
C PHE A 162 -18.91 14.87 6.10
N ALA A 163 -20.24 14.91 6.34
CA ALA A 163 -21.19 14.07 5.62
C ALA A 163 -21.23 14.38 4.11
N ALA A 164 -21.21 15.67 3.75
CA ALA A 164 -21.26 16.10 2.37
C ALA A 164 -19.97 15.77 1.60
N VAL A 165 -18.82 15.82 2.28
CA VAL A 165 -17.52 15.42 1.73
C VAL A 165 -17.45 13.90 1.60
N GLY A 166 -17.81 13.17 2.65
CA GLY A 166 -17.82 11.70 2.67
C GLY A 166 -18.70 11.11 1.57
N LEU A 167 -19.90 11.68 1.35
CA LEU A 167 -20.79 11.24 0.27
C LEU A 167 -20.18 11.50 -1.13
N ARG A 168 -19.54 12.65 -1.35
CA ARG A 168 -18.87 12.94 -2.64
C ARG A 168 -17.66 12.04 -2.86
N LEU A 169 -16.85 11.79 -1.83
CA LEU A 169 -15.75 10.83 -1.90
C LEU A 169 -16.27 9.44 -2.24
N PHE A 170 -17.31 8.97 -1.55
CA PHE A 170 -17.94 7.68 -1.81
C PHE A 170 -18.44 7.58 -3.26
N VAL A 171 -19.18 8.58 -3.75
CA VAL A 171 -19.69 8.61 -5.12
C VAL A 171 -18.56 8.65 -6.15
N GLY A 172 -17.56 9.52 -5.94
CA GLY A 172 -16.40 9.64 -6.84
C GLY A 172 -15.61 8.33 -6.95
N LEU A 173 -15.29 7.72 -5.81
CA LEU A 173 -14.57 6.45 -5.74
C LEU A 173 -15.40 5.30 -6.32
N SER A 174 -16.72 5.28 -6.09
CA SER A 174 -17.62 4.27 -6.67
C SER A 174 -17.59 4.33 -8.20
N VAL A 175 -17.65 5.53 -8.78
CA VAL A 175 -17.53 5.73 -10.24
C VAL A 175 -16.16 5.28 -10.76
N THR A 176 -15.09 5.46 -9.97
CA THR A 176 -13.75 4.99 -10.33
C THR A 176 -13.64 3.47 -10.32
N TRP A 177 -14.29 2.80 -9.37
CA TRP A 177 -14.20 1.33 -9.19
C TRP A 177 -15.19 0.56 -10.06
N LEU A 178 -16.31 1.18 -10.46
CA LEU A 178 -17.37 0.51 -11.22
C LEU A 178 -16.88 -0.21 -12.48
N PRO A 179 -16.00 0.38 -13.32
CA PRO A 179 -15.49 -0.33 -14.50
C PRO A 179 -14.75 -1.61 -14.12
N GLY A 180 -13.98 -1.61 -13.03
CA GLY A 180 -13.20 -2.76 -12.56
C GLY A 180 -14.05 -3.93 -12.08
N ALA A 181 -15.34 -3.71 -11.79
CA ALA A 181 -16.28 -4.77 -11.41
C ALA A 181 -16.72 -5.64 -12.60
N ILE A 182 -16.49 -5.19 -13.85
CA ILE A 182 -16.81 -5.94 -15.07
C ILE A 182 -15.66 -6.92 -15.37
N PRO A 183 -15.89 -8.25 -15.35
CA PRO A 183 -14.82 -9.22 -15.63
C PRO A 183 -14.18 -8.98 -17.00
N TYR A 184 -12.85 -9.16 -17.07
CA TYR A 184 -11.99 -9.00 -18.26
C TYR A 184 -11.94 -7.58 -18.85
N VAL A 185 -13.08 -7.04 -19.30
CA VAL A 185 -13.20 -5.69 -19.87
C VAL A 185 -12.83 -4.64 -18.82
N GLY A 186 -13.28 -4.82 -17.59
CA GLY A 186 -12.99 -3.92 -16.49
C GLY A 186 -11.51 -3.84 -16.14
N TRP A 187 -10.76 -4.92 -16.28
CA TRP A 187 -9.31 -4.91 -16.01
C TRP A 187 -8.54 -4.10 -17.05
N ILE A 188 -9.01 -4.09 -18.29
CA ILE A 188 -8.43 -3.26 -19.35
C ILE A 188 -8.84 -1.81 -19.16
N LEU A 189 -10.10 -1.53 -18.81
CA LEU A 189 -10.62 -0.17 -18.68
C LEU A 189 -10.21 0.54 -17.38
N ALA A 190 -10.07 -0.19 -16.27
CA ALA A 190 -9.82 0.39 -14.95
C ALA A 190 -8.55 1.27 -14.89
N PRO A 191 -7.39 0.89 -15.49
CA PRO A 191 -6.22 1.77 -15.53
C PRO A 191 -6.47 3.12 -16.19
N PHE A 192 -7.28 3.15 -17.26
CA PHE A 192 -7.63 4.38 -17.97
C PHE A 192 -8.64 5.22 -17.19
N TRP A 193 -9.47 4.57 -16.37
CA TRP A 193 -10.48 5.23 -15.56
C TRP A 193 -9.98 5.69 -14.19
N ALA A 194 -8.91 5.06 -13.66
CA ALA A 194 -8.37 5.34 -12.34
C ALA A 194 -8.08 6.83 -12.08
N PRO A 195 -7.52 7.61 -13.04
CA PRO A 195 -7.24 9.03 -12.79
C PRO A 195 -8.49 9.89 -12.61
N PHE A 196 -9.68 9.44 -13.03
CA PHE A 196 -10.93 10.16 -12.78
C PHE A 196 -11.17 10.38 -11.28
N GLY A 197 -10.90 9.36 -10.45
CA GLY A 197 -11.05 9.47 -9.00
C GLY A 197 -10.16 10.57 -8.43
N ILE A 198 -8.91 10.64 -8.90
CA ILE A 198 -7.94 11.65 -8.47
C ILE A 198 -8.38 13.04 -8.91
N VAL A 199 -8.87 13.21 -10.16
CA VAL A 199 -9.43 14.48 -10.65
C VAL A 199 -10.63 14.92 -9.79
N ALA A 200 -11.56 14.00 -9.50
CA ALA A 200 -12.73 14.29 -8.68
C ALA A 200 -12.32 14.73 -7.27
N THR A 201 -11.33 14.08 -6.67
CA THR A 201 -10.80 14.45 -5.35
C THR A 201 -10.05 15.78 -5.35
N ALA A 202 -9.24 16.06 -6.39
CA ALA A 202 -8.54 17.34 -6.52
C ALA A 202 -9.54 18.50 -6.66
N ARG A 203 -10.62 18.28 -7.42
CA ARG A 203 -11.71 19.25 -7.53
C ARG A 203 -12.44 19.46 -6.22
N LEU A 204 -12.75 18.39 -5.49
CA LEU A 204 -13.37 18.51 -4.17
C LEU A 204 -12.47 19.25 -3.16
N ALA A 205 -11.15 19.05 -3.24
CA ALA A 205 -10.19 19.80 -2.42
C ALA A 205 -10.21 21.30 -2.73
N ARG A 206 -10.35 21.67 -4.02
CA ARG A 206 -10.52 23.05 -4.45
C ARG A 206 -11.83 23.66 -3.94
N ASP A 207 -12.95 22.95 -4.09
CA ASP A 207 -14.25 23.40 -3.56
C ASP A 207 -14.20 23.60 -2.03
N LEU A 208 -13.44 22.77 -1.31
CA LEU A 208 -13.20 22.91 0.13
C LEU A 208 -12.34 24.13 0.47
N ARG A 209 -11.31 24.42 -0.33
CA ARG A 209 -10.47 25.62 -0.19
C ARG A 209 -11.29 26.89 -0.39
N GLU A 210 -12.10 26.94 -1.45
CA GLU A 210 -12.97 28.07 -1.76
C GLU A 210 -14.05 28.28 -0.70
N ALA A 211 -14.58 27.20 -0.10
CA ALA A 211 -15.60 27.29 0.94
C ALA A 211 -15.07 27.64 2.34
N SER A 212 -13.76 27.51 2.58
CA SER A 212 -13.10 27.81 3.87
C SER A 212 -11.65 28.24 3.65
N PRO A 213 -11.43 29.46 3.13
CA PRO A 213 -10.08 30.00 2.92
C PRO A 213 -9.33 30.17 4.24
N ASP A 214 -10.02 30.65 5.28
CA ASP A 214 -9.43 30.99 6.59
C ASP A 214 -9.43 29.82 7.60
N ALA A 215 -9.48 28.58 7.12
CA ALA A 215 -9.49 27.41 7.99
C ALA A 215 -8.18 27.32 8.79
N ALA A 216 -8.26 27.51 10.10
CA ALA A 216 -7.11 27.34 10.99
C ALA A 216 -6.78 25.84 11.17
N PRO A 217 -5.51 25.42 11.02
CA PRO A 217 -5.12 24.04 11.24
C PRO A 217 -5.42 23.62 12.69
N ALA A 218 -6.03 22.45 12.86
CA ALA A 218 -6.21 21.83 14.17
C ALA A 218 -4.84 21.50 14.80
N ARG A 219 -4.72 21.32 16.12
CA ARG A 219 -3.47 20.88 16.76
C ARG A 219 -3.44 19.34 16.85
N LEU A 220 -3.15 18.66 15.74
CA LEU A 220 -3.12 17.19 15.67
C LEU A 220 -1.72 16.60 15.84
N ALA A 221 -0.66 17.43 15.87
CA ALA A 221 0.71 16.95 16.06
C ALA A 221 0.90 15.92 17.20
N PRO A 222 0.31 16.08 18.40
CA PRO A 222 0.44 15.07 19.46
C PRO A 222 -0.16 13.71 19.08
N LEU A 223 -1.30 13.71 18.38
CA LEU A 223 -1.94 12.48 17.90
C LEU A 223 -1.02 11.74 16.92
N PHE A 224 -0.46 12.46 15.94
CA PHE A 224 0.47 11.86 14.97
C PHE A 224 1.76 11.36 15.63
N ALA A 225 2.27 12.06 16.65
CA ALA A 225 3.42 11.60 17.42
C ALA A 225 3.12 10.27 18.16
N VAL A 226 1.96 10.16 18.80
CA VAL A 226 1.54 8.92 19.49
C VAL A 226 1.34 7.78 18.49
N LEU A 227 0.63 8.03 17.38
CA LEU A 227 0.41 7.02 16.35
C LEU A 227 1.73 6.57 15.70
N GLY A 228 2.64 7.50 15.44
CA GLY A 228 3.97 7.21 14.92
C GLY A 228 4.80 6.36 15.88
N LEU A 229 4.74 6.64 17.18
CA LEU A 229 5.41 5.83 18.21
C LEU A 229 4.85 4.40 18.25
N VAL A 230 3.52 4.25 18.29
CA VAL A 230 2.85 2.94 18.29
C VAL A 230 3.20 2.14 17.04
N PHE A 231 3.17 2.77 15.87
CA PHE A 231 3.52 2.11 14.61
C PHE A 231 4.99 1.69 14.57
N THR A 232 5.91 2.56 15.00
CA THR A 232 7.35 2.26 15.05
C THR A 232 7.65 1.10 16.00
N LEU A 233 7.03 1.09 17.18
CA LEU A 233 7.14 -0.02 18.14
C LEU A 233 6.56 -1.32 17.55
N GLY A 234 5.38 -1.26 16.93
CA GLY A 234 4.76 -2.41 16.27
C GLY A 234 5.62 -2.98 15.15
N ALA A 235 6.20 -2.13 14.31
CA ALA A 235 7.13 -2.52 13.25
C ALA A 235 8.42 -3.12 13.81
N ALA A 236 9.00 -2.52 14.86
CA ALA A 236 10.20 -3.04 15.52
C ALA A 236 9.96 -4.41 16.15
N LEU A 237 8.83 -4.60 16.85
CA LEU A 237 8.45 -5.88 17.45
C LEU A 237 8.18 -6.94 16.38
N SER A 238 7.45 -6.59 15.32
CA SER A 238 7.17 -7.48 14.20
C SER A 238 8.45 -7.87 13.47
N GLY A 239 9.32 -6.92 13.15
CA GLY A 239 10.62 -7.16 12.54
C GLY A 239 11.52 -8.04 13.40
N ARG A 240 11.59 -7.78 14.72
CA ARG A 240 12.32 -8.63 15.65
C ARG A 240 11.75 -10.06 15.71
N SER A 241 10.43 -10.20 15.71
CA SER A 241 9.77 -11.52 15.72
C SER A 241 10.03 -12.28 14.42
N ALA A 242 9.97 -11.60 13.26
CA ALA A 242 10.26 -12.17 11.96
C ALA A 242 11.74 -12.58 11.84
N LEU A 243 12.67 -11.73 12.29
CA LEU A 243 14.11 -12.06 12.33
C LEU A 243 14.41 -13.25 13.24
N ARG A 244 13.73 -13.35 14.39
CA ARG A 244 13.86 -14.51 15.28
C ARG A 244 13.30 -15.79 14.67
N ALA A 245 12.10 -15.73 14.10
CA ALA A 245 11.49 -16.86 13.40
C ALA A 245 12.36 -17.31 12.22
N TYR A 246 12.91 -16.35 11.48
CA TYR A 246 13.84 -16.59 10.39
C TYR A 246 15.15 -17.23 10.89
N ALA A 247 15.78 -16.69 11.94
CA ALA A 247 17.00 -17.24 12.51
C ALA A 247 16.80 -18.66 13.04
N ALA A 248 15.69 -18.90 13.76
CA ALA A 248 15.33 -20.23 14.26
C ALA A 248 15.07 -21.22 13.12
N GLY A 249 14.35 -20.80 12.07
CA GLY A 249 14.13 -21.62 10.88
C GLY A 249 15.44 -21.98 10.18
N ARG A 250 16.32 -20.99 9.98
CA ARG A 250 17.65 -21.21 9.40
C ARG A 250 18.51 -22.16 10.23
N GLU A 251 18.55 -21.98 11.55
CA GLU A 251 19.32 -22.85 12.44
C GLU A 251 18.75 -24.28 12.45
N ALA A 252 17.43 -24.45 12.45
CA ALA A 252 16.79 -25.76 12.36
C ALA A 252 17.12 -26.49 11.04
N ILE A 253 17.17 -25.74 9.93
CA ILE A 253 17.59 -26.24 8.61
C ILE A 253 19.06 -26.65 8.60
N LEU A 254 19.94 -25.80 9.12
CA LEU A 254 21.40 -26.03 9.08
C LEU A 254 21.87 -27.10 10.08
N SER A 255 21.20 -27.22 11.23
CA SER A 255 21.56 -28.19 12.28
C SER A 255 20.99 -29.59 12.06
N GLY A 256 20.18 -29.79 11.01
CA GLY A 256 19.45 -31.05 10.79
C GLY A 256 18.37 -31.33 11.85
N ARG A 257 18.12 -30.40 12.79
CA ARG A 257 17.11 -30.56 13.86
C ARG A 257 15.67 -30.62 13.35
N LEU A 258 15.41 -30.24 12.10
CA LEU A 258 14.12 -30.53 11.46
C LEU A 258 13.79 -32.03 11.50
N ASN A 259 14.78 -32.93 11.42
CA ASN A 259 14.57 -34.38 11.53
C ASN A 259 14.13 -34.82 12.95
N ALA A 260 14.36 -34.00 13.98
CA ALA A 260 14.01 -34.34 15.37
C ALA A 260 12.55 -34.04 15.75
N GLU A 261 11.86 -33.16 15.01
CA GLU A 261 10.43 -32.84 15.21
C GLU A 261 9.49 -33.75 14.38
N GLY A 262 9.99 -34.88 13.88
CA GLY A 262 9.21 -35.84 13.11
C GLY A 262 9.05 -35.48 11.62
N LEU A 263 9.94 -34.65 11.06
CA LEU A 263 10.18 -34.75 9.62
C LEU A 263 10.91 -36.06 9.37
N ASP A 264 10.40 -36.86 8.43
CA ASP A 264 11.20 -37.96 7.90
C ASP A 264 12.51 -37.40 7.31
N GLU A 265 13.57 -38.19 7.41
CA GLU A 265 14.90 -37.78 6.95
C GLU A 265 14.89 -37.40 5.45
N GLU A 266 14.00 -38.04 4.69
CA GLU A 266 13.81 -37.81 3.26
C GLU A 266 13.24 -36.40 2.96
N THR A 267 12.22 -35.94 3.71
CA THR A 267 11.66 -34.59 3.55
C THR A 267 12.63 -33.53 4.08
N GLY A 268 13.38 -33.83 5.14
CA GLY A 268 14.45 -32.96 5.64
C GLY A 268 15.54 -32.74 4.59
N GLN A 269 16.04 -33.82 3.98
CA GLN A 269 17.00 -33.75 2.89
C GLN A 269 16.41 -33.08 1.64
N ALA A 270 15.14 -33.33 1.32
CA ALA A 270 14.46 -32.66 0.22
C ALA A 270 14.38 -31.14 0.43
N MET A 271 14.03 -30.67 1.64
CA MET A 271 14.03 -29.24 1.96
C MET A 271 15.42 -28.61 1.88
N ILE A 272 16.46 -29.28 2.41
CA ILE A 272 17.86 -28.81 2.31
C ILE A 272 18.30 -28.75 0.84
N ALA A 273 17.95 -29.75 0.04
CA ALA A 273 18.26 -29.78 -1.38
C ALA A 273 17.54 -28.64 -2.14
N VAL A 274 16.29 -28.33 -1.77
CA VAL A 274 15.52 -27.22 -2.38
C VAL A 274 16.15 -25.88 -2.03
N LEU A 275 16.48 -25.66 -0.75
CA LEU A 275 17.08 -24.41 -0.27
C LEU A 275 18.50 -24.19 -0.76
N SER A 276 19.27 -25.25 -1.00
CA SER A 276 20.61 -25.19 -1.60
C SER A 276 20.60 -25.12 -3.13
N GLY A 277 19.42 -25.12 -3.76
CA GLY A 277 19.29 -25.08 -5.22
C GLY A 277 19.66 -26.38 -5.95
N ARG A 278 19.89 -27.48 -5.22
CA ARG A 278 20.34 -28.78 -5.75
C ARG A 278 19.24 -29.85 -5.82
N ALA A 279 18.00 -29.51 -5.49
CA ALA A 279 16.90 -30.48 -5.46
C ALA A 279 16.50 -31.00 -6.83
N SER A 280 16.37 -32.33 -6.91
CA SER A 280 15.61 -33.03 -7.95
C SER A 280 14.13 -32.63 -7.93
N GLU A 281 13.40 -32.90 -9.02
CA GLU A 281 11.98 -32.57 -9.10
C GLU A 281 11.12 -33.33 -8.06
N ALA A 282 11.50 -34.58 -7.75
CA ALA A 282 10.89 -35.37 -6.69
C ALA A 282 11.05 -34.68 -5.32
N GLN A 283 12.26 -34.24 -4.99
CA GLN A 283 12.54 -33.50 -3.75
C GLN A 283 11.79 -32.16 -3.68
N ARG A 284 11.66 -31.44 -4.81
CA ARG A 284 10.84 -30.21 -4.87
C ARG A 284 9.37 -30.48 -4.55
N ARG A 285 8.79 -31.55 -5.11
CA ARG A 285 7.39 -31.93 -4.84
C ARG A 285 7.18 -32.36 -3.40
N GLN A 286 8.11 -33.12 -2.83
CA GLN A 286 8.06 -33.56 -1.43
C GLN A 286 8.16 -32.39 -0.46
N ALA A 287 9.12 -31.48 -0.67
CA ALA A 287 9.24 -30.26 0.14
C ALA A 287 7.99 -29.37 0.05
N LEU A 288 7.40 -29.22 -1.15
CA LEU A 288 6.16 -28.46 -1.35
C LEU A 288 4.96 -29.12 -0.62
N ALA A 289 4.80 -30.43 -0.74
CA ALA A 289 3.74 -31.18 -0.08
C ALA A 289 3.82 -31.04 1.45
N PHE A 290 5.05 -31.10 2.00
CA PHE A 290 5.29 -30.87 3.41
C PHE A 290 4.91 -29.44 3.83
N ALA A 291 5.37 -28.42 3.10
CA ALA A 291 5.04 -27.02 3.38
C ALA A 291 3.53 -26.76 3.35
N LEU A 292 2.80 -27.37 2.40
CA LEU A 292 1.34 -27.30 2.30
C LEU A 292 0.64 -28.03 3.46
N SER A 293 1.19 -29.15 3.92
CA SER A 293 0.62 -29.89 5.07
C SER A 293 0.76 -29.11 6.37
N LYS A 294 1.92 -28.48 6.60
CA LYS A 294 2.18 -27.65 7.78
C LYS A 294 1.38 -26.35 7.75
N SER A 295 1.25 -25.69 6.60
CA SER A 295 0.40 -24.51 6.50
C SER A 295 -1.05 -24.85 6.85
N ARG A 296 -1.58 -25.98 6.37
CA ARG A 296 -2.92 -26.45 6.76
C ARG A 296 -3.05 -26.68 8.27
N GLN A 297 -2.07 -27.29 8.92
CA GLN A 297 -2.09 -27.48 10.38
C GLN A 297 -2.07 -26.14 11.14
N THR A 298 -1.26 -25.17 10.71
CA THR A 298 -1.19 -23.85 11.35
C THR A 298 -2.47 -23.04 11.17
N PHE A 299 -3.14 -23.16 10.02
CA PHE A 299 -4.41 -22.47 9.75
C PHE A 299 -5.65 -23.21 10.28
N GLN A 300 -5.54 -24.51 10.55
CA GLN A 300 -6.48 -25.24 11.40
C GLN A 300 -6.10 -25.00 12.86
N ALA A 301 -6.29 -23.76 13.33
CA ALA A 301 -6.26 -23.51 14.76
C ALA A 301 -7.18 -24.54 15.44
N PRO A 302 -6.75 -25.21 16.52
CA PRO A 302 -7.61 -26.13 17.23
C PRO A 302 -8.82 -25.33 17.69
N LEU A 303 -9.98 -25.57 17.07
CA LEU A 303 -11.26 -25.25 17.67
C LEU A 303 -11.26 -26.06 18.96
N SER A 304 -10.86 -25.42 20.05
CA SER A 304 -10.78 -26.05 21.36
C SER A 304 -12.18 -26.57 21.67
N SER A 305 -12.37 -27.87 21.49
CA SER A 305 -13.53 -28.64 21.93
C SER A 305 -13.60 -28.74 23.46
N SER A 306 -12.77 -27.99 24.18
CA SER A 306 -12.79 -27.86 25.63
C SER A 306 -13.86 -26.84 26.06
N THR A 307 -15.13 -27.23 26.05
CA THR A 307 -16.18 -26.78 27.01
C THR A 307 -17.52 -27.35 26.56
N LEU A 308 -17.79 -28.61 26.88
CA LEU A 308 -19.15 -29.13 27.11
C LEU A 308 -19.02 -30.45 27.88
N SER A 309 -18.34 -30.41 29.04
CA SER A 309 -18.60 -31.42 30.08
C SER A 309 -19.95 -31.05 30.70
N ALA A 310 -21.01 -31.70 30.22
CA ALA A 310 -22.31 -31.63 30.87
C ALA A 310 -22.18 -32.11 32.34
N PRO A 311 -22.83 -31.44 33.31
CA PRO A 311 -22.92 -31.98 34.66
C PRO A 311 -23.70 -33.30 34.61
N GLY A 312 -23.07 -34.38 35.05
CA GLY A 312 -23.73 -35.68 35.22
C GLY A 312 -24.79 -35.62 36.34
N PRO A 313 -25.86 -36.44 36.24
CA PRO A 313 -27.02 -36.42 37.12
C PRO A 313 -26.70 -36.74 38.59
#